data_AF-A0A829GH33-F1
#
_entry.id   AF-A0A829GH33-F1
#
_cell.length_a   1.000
_cell.length_b   1.000
_cell.length_c   1.000
_cell.angle_alpha   90.00
_cell.angle_beta   90.00
_cell.angle_gamma   90.00
#
_symmetry.space_group_name_H-M   'P 1'
#
loop_
_entity.id
_entity.type
_entity.pdbx_description
1 polymer ?
#
loop_
_entity_poly.entity_id
_entity_poly.type
_entity_poly.pdbx_seq_one_letter_code
_entity_poly.pdbx_strand_id
1 'polypeptide(L)' 'MNPARDLGPRLAHAILPIAHKGGSDWGYSWVPVLGPLAGGVVGALIFVTLP' A
#
# COMPACT_ATOMS: atom_id res chain seq x y z
N MET A 1 7.97 -2.11 1.80
CA MET A 1 6.79 -1.34 1.33
C MET A 1 5.88 -2.33 0.60
N ASN A 2 4.64 -2.55 1.05
CA ASN A 2 3.81 -3.68 0.60
C ASN A 2 2.34 -3.28 0.57
N PRO A 3 1.63 -3.42 -0.57
CA PRO A 3 0.20 -3.13 -0.68
C PRO A 3 -0.66 -3.86 0.37
N ALA A 4 -0.39 -5.15 0.62
CA ALA A 4 -1.18 -5.95 1.56
C ALA A 4 -1.03 -5.49 3.02
N ARG A 5 0.14 -4.92 3.36
CA ARG A 5 0.40 -4.35 4.69
C ARG A 5 -0.43 -3.09 4.94
N ASP A 6 -0.79 -2.35 3.89
CA ASP A 6 -1.58 -1.11 4.02
C ASP A 6 -3.09 -1.37 3.84
N LEU A 7 -3.48 -2.05 2.77
CA LEU A 7 -4.90 -2.21 2.40
C LEU A 7 -5.68 -3.07 3.40
N GLY A 8 -5.07 -4.13 3.95
CA GLY A 8 -5.72 -5.02 4.91
C GLY A 8 -6.17 -4.28 6.18
N PRO A 9 -5.24 -3.62 6.90
CA PRO A 9 -5.60 -2.79 8.05
C PRO A 9 -6.57 -1.65 7.71
N ARG A 10 -6.46 -1.05 6.51
CA ARG A 10 -7.36 0.04 6.08
C ARG A 10 -8.80 -0.45 5.85
N LEU A 11 -8.97 -1.62 5.23
CA LEU A 11 -10.28 -2.27 5.08
C LEU A 11 -10.89 -2.63 6.43
N ALA A 12 -10.10 -3.19 7.34
CA ALA A 12 -10.56 -3.48 8.70
C ALA A 12 -11.01 -2.20 9.42
N HIS A 13 -10.22 -1.13 9.34
CA HIS A 13 -10.58 0.18 9.89
C HIS A 13 -11.88 0.73 9.29
N ALA A 14 -12.10 0.56 7.98
CA ALA A 14 -13.31 1.03 7.31
C ALA A 14 -14.57 0.24 7.74
N ILE A 15 -14.47 -1.08 7.82
CA ILE A 15 -15.62 -1.98 8.03
C ILE A 15 -15.97 -2.14 9.51
N LEU A 16 -14.97 -2.23 10.40
CA LEU A 16 -15.23 -2.52 11.80
C LEU A 16 -15.88 -1.34 12.53
N PRO A 17 -16.82 -1.61 13.46
CA PRO A 17 -17.43 -0.58 14.29
C PRO A 17 -16.45 -0.19 15.41
N ILE A 18 -15.62 0.82 15.15
CA ILE A 18 -14.66 1.36 16.11
C ILE A 18 -15.19 2.71 16.61
N ALA A 19 -15.41 2.82 17.93
CA ALA A 19 -15.91 4.05 18.54
C ALA A 19 -14.92 5.21 18.33
N HIS A 20 -15.44 6.39 17.97
CA HIS A 20 -14.67 7.62 17.73
C HIS A 20 -13.56 7.48 16.65
N LYS A 21 -13.69 6.54 15.71
CA LYS A 21 -12.70 6.38 14.63
C LYS A 21 -12.70 7.59 13.67
N GLY A 22 -11.52 7.96 13.19
CA GLY A 22 -11.34 8.98 12.16
C GLY A 22 -11.66 8.47 10.76
N GLY A 23 -11.26 9.23 9.73
CA GLY A 23 -11.34 8.82 8.33
C GLY A 23 -10.34 7.69 8.00
N SER A 24 -10.65 6.89 6.98
CA SER A 24 -9.75 5.82 6.50
C SER A 24 -8.72 6.29 5.47
N ASP A 25 -8.59 7.60 5.25
CA ASP A 25 -7.62 8.26 4.37
C ASP A 25 -7.49 7.61 2.97
N TRP A 26 -8.62 7.37 2.30
CA TRP A 26 -8.64 6.70 1.00
C TRP A 26 -7.94 7.49 -0.11
N GLY A 27 -7.82 8.81 0.02
CA GLY A 27 -7.11 9.66 -0.94
C GLY A 27 -5.63 9.29 -1.10
N TYR A 28 -4.98 8.83 -0.03
CA TYR A 28 -3.59 8.36 -0.06
C TYR A 28 -3.45 6.87 -0.38
N SER A 29 -4.54 6.08 -0.33
CA SER A 29 -4.50 4.61 -0.38
C SER A 29 -3.88 3.99 -1.64
N TRP A 30 -3.85 4.71 -2.75
CA TRP A 30 -3.24 4.23 -4.00
C TRP A 30 -1.71 4.31 -3.98
N VAL A 31 -1.12 5.22 -3.21
CA VAL A 31 0.33 5.43 -3.12
C VAL A 31 1.06 4.19 -2.58
N PRO A 32 0.67 3.60 -1.43
CA PRO A 32 1.29 2.37 -0.92
C PRO A 32 0.99 1.12 -1.76
N VAL A 33 0.16 1.25 -2.81
CA VAL A 33 -0.12 0.19 -3.78
C VAL A 33 0.79 0.36 -5.00
N LEU A 34 0.64 1.48 -5.72
CA LEU A 34 1.36 1.72 -6.98
C LEU A 34 2.84 2.00 -6.76
N GLY A 35 3.21 2.74 -5.70
CA GLY A 35 4.61 3.06 -5.39
C GLY A 35 5.46 1.79 -5.22
N PRO A 36 5.06 0.84 -4.35
CA PRO A 36 5.81 -0.40 -4.16
C PRO A 36 5.79 -1.33 -5.37
N LEU A 37 4.70 -1.38 -6.14
CA LEU A 37 4.65 -2.18 -7.36
C LEU A 37 5.62 -1.64 -8.41
N ALA A 38 5.58 -0.32 -8.66
CA ALA A 38 6.49 0.33 -9.60
C ALA A 38 7.96 0.20 -9.13
N GLY A 39 8.23 0.50 -7.87
CA GLY A 39 9.57 0.37 -7.29
C GLY A 39 10.09 -1.06 -7.30
N GLY A 40 9.22 -2.05 -7.06
CA GLY A 40 9.56 -3.47 -7.14
C GLY A 40 9.93 -3.90 -8.56
N VAL A 41 9.15 -3.49 -9.57
CA VAL A 41 9.45 -3.75 -10.98
C VAL A 41 10.77 -3.08 -11.39
N VAL A 42 10.93 -1.79 -11.11
CA VAL A 42 12.15 -1.04 -11.43
C VAL A 42 13.36 -1.66 -10.73
N GLY A 43 13.25 -1.99 -9.44
CA GLY A 43 14.33 -2.62 -8.68
C GLY A 43 14.70 -4.00 -9.23
N ALA A 44 13.72 -4.82 -9.60
CA ALA A 44 13.97 -6.12 -10.22
C ALA A 44 14.63 -5.99 -11.59
N LEU A 45 14.20 -5.04 -12.42
CA LEU A 45 14.82 -4.76 -13.72
C LEU A 45 16.28 -4.34 -13.54
N ILE A 46 16.55 -3.38 -12.64
CA ILE A 46 17.93 -2.96 -12.35
C ILE A 46 18.75 -4.17 -11.90
N PHE A 47 18.25 -4.95 -10.94
CA PHE A 47 18.98 -6.10 -10.40
C PHE A 47 19.32 -7.16 -11.46
N VAL A 48 18.42 -7.44 -12.40
CA VAL A 48 18.63 -8.46 -13.44
C VAL A 48 19.45 -7.93 -14.63
N THR A 49 19.41 -6.63 -14.89
CA THR A 49 20.07 -6.03 -16.08
C THR A 49 21.45 -5.46 -15.80
N LEU A 50 21.75 -5.10 -14.56
CA LEU A 50 23.07 -4.58 -14.19
C LEU A 50 24.07 -5.75 -14.15
N PRO A 51 25.24 -5.63 -14.82
CA PRO A 51 26.27 -6.66 -14.85
C PRO A 51 26.97 -6.89 -13.51
#